data_AF-K0R627-F1
#
_entry.id   AF-K0R627-F1
#
_cell.length_a   1.000
_cell.length_b   1.000
_cell.length_c   1.000
_cell.angle_alpha   90.00
_cell.angle_beta   90.00
_cell.angle_gamma   90.00
#
_symmetry.space_group_name_H-M   'P 1'
#
loop_
_entity.id
_entity.type
_entity.pdbx_description
1 polymer ?
#
loop_
_entity_poly.entity_id
_entity_poly.type
_entity_poly.pdbx_seq_one_letter_code
_entity_poly.pdbx_strand_id
1 'polypeptide(L)'
;GLKTRVNVGIRLAEALQEYLDSDSVRLMQTYDKAKKVDARWQARYTELVHYLIEHGNCNVPSKYGPLGNWVGEQRRKHKQGRMPQLQKEYLEIIGFALTTKRVGNEWLPDEYSKPDPKSIARIIDDEKPRHHDLPSSAPEGMKMRVRADRDLVEALQEYLDKFEINPC
;
A
#
# COMPACT_ATOMS: atom_id res chain seq x y z
N GLY A 1 -7.59 -47.33 30.45
CA GLY A 1 -7.61 -45.87 30.66
C GLY A 1 -7.71 -45.14 29.33
N LEU A 2 -8.93 -44.93 28.84
CA LEU A 2 -9.21 -44.19 27.59
C LEU A 2 -9.09 -42.66 27.80
N LYS A 3 -9.44 -42.18 29.02
CA LYS A 3 -9.30 -40.77 29.45
C LYS A 3 -7.87 -40.23 29.34
N THR A 4 -6.86 -41.04 29.66
CA THR A 4 -5.46 -40.59 29.65
C THR A 4 -4.92 -40.38 28.24
N ARG A 5 -5.31 -41.22 27.27
CA ARG A 5 -4.84 -41.12 25.87
C ARG A 5 -5.49 -39.95 25.12
N VAL A 6 -6.77 -39.67 25.39
CA VAL A 6 -7.47 -38.49 24.84
C VAL A 6 -6.87 -37.18 25.39
N ASN A 7 -6.52 -37.14 26.69
CA ASN A 7 -5.89 -35.96 27.29
C ASN A 7 -4.48 -35.66 26.75
N VAL A 8 -3.70 -36.67 26.34
CA VAL A 8 -2.38 -36.43 25.74
C VAL A 8 -2.50 -35.91 24.31
N GLY A 9 -3.47 -36.42 23.53
CA GLY A 9 -3.74 -35.94 22.17
C GLY A 9 -4.22 -34.49 22.12
N ILE A 10 -5.09 -34.09 23.06
CA ILE A 10 -5.56 -32.70 23.18
C ILE A 10 -4.41 -31.76 23.55
N ARG A 11 -3.58 -32.13 24.54
CA ARG A 11 -2.44 -31.31 24.96
C ARG A 11 -1.35 -31.18 23.90
N LEU A 12 -1.19 -32.21 23.05
CA LEU A 12 -0.27 -32.15 21.92
C LEU A 12 -0.81 -31.23 20.82
N ALA A 13 -2.13 -31.26 20.55
CA ALA A 13 -2.75 -30.35 19.60
C ALA A 13 -2.70 -28.89 20.07
N GLU A 14 -2.94 -28.63 21.36
CA GLU A 14 -2.81 -27.29 21.97
C GLU A 14 -1.37 -26.76 21.88
N ALA A 15 -0.36 -27.59 22.19
CA ALA A 15 1.04 -27.20 22.10
C ALA A 15 1.52 -27.00 20.64
N LEU A 16 0.97 -27.77 19.69
CA LEU A 16 1.25 -27.59 18.26
C LEU A 16 0.58 -26.33 17.71
N GLN A 17 -0.62 -26.00 18.18
CA GLN A 17 -1.30 -24.75 17.85
C GLN A 17 -0.48 -23.56 18.35
N GLU A 18 -0.01 -23.59 19.61
CA GLU A 18 0.83 -22.54 20.20
C GLU A 18 2.19 -22.40 19.49
N TYR A 19 2.81 -23.51 19.09
CA TYR A 19 4.05 -23.53 18.31
C TYR A 19 3.87 -22.95 16.90
N LEU A 20 2.78 -23.34 16.22
CA LEU A 20 2.41 -22.80 14.91
C LEU A 20 2.02 -21.33 15.00
N ASP A 21 1.36 -20.86 16.06
CA ASP A 21 1.00 -19.45 16.28
C ASP A 21 2.26 -18.59 16.51
N SER A 22 3.25 -19.09 17.25
CA SER A 22 4.55 -18.43 17.45
C SER A 22 5.34 -18.26 16.15
N ASP A 23 5.51 -19.35 15.39
CA ASP A 23 6.28 -19.31 14.14
C ASP A 23 5.49 -18.64 13.00
N SER A 24 4.16 -18.73 12.98
CA SER A 24 3.32 -18.03 12.00
C SER A 24 3.24 -16.53 12.26
N VAL A 25 3.26 -16.06 13.52
CA VAL A 25 3.44 -14.63 13.80
C VAL A 25 4.81 -14.16 13.32
N ARG A 26 5.88 -14.94 13.54
CA ARG A 26 7.22 -14.61 13.03
C ARG A 26 7.28 -14.65 11.50
N LEU A 27 6.65 -15.64 10.86
CA LEU A 27 6.56 -15.77 9.39
C LEU A 27 5.69 -14.67 8.79
N MET A 28 4.58 -14.31 9.43
CA MET A 28 3.76 -13.17 9.04
C MET A 28 4.58 -11.88 9.19
N GLN A 29 5.33 -11.70 10.27
CA GLN A 29 6.20 -10.53 10.45
C GLN A 29 7.32 -10.45 9.39
N THR A 30 7.91 -11.57 8.97
CA THR A 30 8.97 -11.58 7.94
C THR A 30 8.41 -11.44 6.52
N TYR A 31 7.30 -12.12 6.23
CA TYR A 31 6.60 -12.06 4.94
C TYR A 31 5.97 -10.68 4.69
N ASP A 32 5.30 -10.13 5.70
CA ASP A 32 4.66 -8.81 5.65
C ASP A 32 5.69 -7.67 5.56
N LYS A 33 6.89 -7.88 6.12
CA LYS A 33 8.03 -6.94 5.97
C LYS A 33 8.67 -6.97 4.58
N ALA A 34 8.64 -8.12 3.90
CA ALA A 34 9.22 -8.26 2.55
C ALA A 34 8.28 -7.81 1.43
N LYS A 35 6.96 -7.74 1.68
CA LYS A 35 5.93 -7.45 0.67
C LYS A 35 5.27 -6.07 0.80
N LYS A 36 5.66 -5.23 1.78
CA LYS A 36 5.05 -3.90 1.97
C LYS A 36 5.99 -2.75 1.65
N VAL A 37 5.41 -1.65 1.15
CA VAL A 37 6.12 -0.38 0.98
C VAL A 37 6.44 0.23 2.34
N ASP A 38 7.54 0.98 2.41
CA ASP A 38 7.91 1.71 3.64
C ASP A 38 6.80 2.71 4.03
N ALA A 39 6.47 2.78 5.33
CA ALA A 39 5.37 3.62 5.81
C ALA A 39 5.52 5.11 5.44
N ARG A 40 6.76 5.63 5.31
CA ARG A 40 6.98 7.01 4.86
C ARG A 40 6.72 7.17 3.37
N TRP A 41 7.08 6.16 2.57
CA TRP A 41 6.74 6.14 1.15
C TRP A 41 5.23 6.09 0.98
N GLN A 42 4.56 5.22 1.74
CA GLN A 42 3.11 5.08 1.74
C GLN A 42 2.40 6.38 2.11
N ALA A 43 2.85 7.08 3.16
CA ALA A 43 2.27 8.37 3.54
C ALA A 43 2.35 9.42 2.39
N ARG A 44 3.46 9.46 1.64
CA ARG A 44 3.58 10.35 0.46
C ARG A 44 2.75 9.88 -0.72
N TYR A 45 2.59 8.57 -0.87
CA TYR A 45 1.69 8.00 -1.86
C TYR A 45 0.23 8.33 -1.54
N THR A 46 -0.21 8.22 -0.28
CA THR A 46 -1.54 8.67 0.17
C THR A 46 -1.74 10.17 -0.10
N GLU A 47 -0.74 11.01 0.15
CA GLU A 47 -0.79 12.44 -0.21
C GLU A 47 -0.95 12.66 -1.73
N LEU A 48 -0.30 11.83 -2.55
CA LEU A 48 -0.49 11.85 -4.01
C LEU A 48 -1.91 11.42 -4.42
N VAL A 49 -2.52 10.45 -3.73
CA VAL A 49 -3.91 10.05 -3.97
C VAL A 49 -4.87 11.19 -3.66
N HIS A 50 -4.68 11.92 -2.56
CA HIS A 50 -5.47 13.12 -2.28
C HIS A 50 -5.28 14.20 -3.35
N TYR A 51 -4.05 14.42 -3.81
CA TYR A 51 -3.80 15.33 -4.93
C TYR A 51 -4.55 14.89 -6.19
N LEU A 52 -4.54 13.60 -6.51
CA LEU A 52 -5.30 13.03 -7.63
C LEU A 52 -6.81 13.27 -7.48
N ILE A 53 -7.35 13.09 -6.27
CA ILE A 53 -8.76 13.35 -5.97
C ILE A 53 -9.13 14.83 -6.18
N GLU A 54 -8.26 15.75 -5.76
CA GLU A 54 -8.51 17.20 -5.86
C GLU A 54 -8.31 17.76 -7.27
N HIS A 55 -7.33 17.24 -8.00
CA HIS A 55 -6.89 17.80 -9.29
C HIS A 55 -7.24 16.94 -10.50
N GLY A 56 -7.72 15.71 -10.29
CA GLY A 56 -8.06 14.74 -11.33
C GLY A 56 -6.86 14.14 -12.06
N ASN A 57 -5.63 14.45 -11.64
CA ASN A 57 -4.40 13.91 -12.21
C ASN A 57 -3.24 13.96 -11.21
N CYS A 58 -2.15 13.25 -11.54
CA CYS A 58 -0.96 13.19 -10.69
C CYS A 58 0.18 14.13 -11.16
N ASN A 59 -0.13 15.21 -11.90
CA ASN A 59 0.87 16.16 -12.41
C ASN A 59 1.25 17.21 -11.37
N VAL A 60 1.82 16.75 -10.25
CA VAL A 60 2.24 17.62 -9.15
C VAL A 60 3.37 18.56 -9.60
N PRO A 61 3.21 19.89 -9.47
CA PRO A 61 4.28 20.84 -9.76
C PRO A 61 5.48 20.65 -8.83
N SER A 62 6.70 20.89 -9.32
CA SER A 62 7.92 20.80 -8.49
C SER A 62 7.91 21.75 -7.29
N LYS A 63 7.21 22.88 -7.40
CA LYS A 63 7.06 23.89 -6.35
C LYS A 63 5.94 23.59 -5.35
N TYR A 64 5.21 22.47 -5.50
CA TYR A 64 4.14 22.07 -4.57
C TYR A 64 4.66 21.69 -3.17
N GLY A 65 5.99 21.70 -2.97
CA GLY A 65 6.62 21.44 -1.69
C GLY A 65 7.09 19.98 -1.58
N PRO A 66 6.94 19.33 -0.42
CA PRO A 66 7.46 17.98 -0.19
C PRO A 66 6.97 16.94 -1.21
N LEU A 67 5.68 16.98 -1.59
CA LEU A 67 5.11 16.06 -2.57
C LEU A 67 5.70 16.27 -3.96
N GLY A 68 5.87 17.52 -4.40
CA GLY A 68 6.48 17.83 -5.70
C GLY A 68 7.92 17.30 -5.81
N ASN A 69 8.70 17.46 -4.74
CA ASN A 69 10.05 16.87 -4.65
C ASN A 69 10.01 15.34 -4.67
N TRP A 70 9.08 14.72 -3.94
CA TRP A 70 8.92 13.27 -3.86
C TRP A 70 8.52 12.65 -5.21
N VAL A 71 7.62 13.31 -5.96
CA VAL A 71 7.22 12.93 -7.32
C VAL A 71 8.41 12.98 -8.27
N GLY A 72 9.22 14.05 -8.21
CA GLY A 72 10.45 14.17 -8.99
C GLY A 72 11.45 13.06 -8.68
N GLU A 73 11.57 12.69 -7.40
CA GLU A 73 12.42 11.59 -6.94
C GLU A 73 11.94 10.23 -7.46
N GLN A 74 10.63 9.95 -7.50
CA GLN A 74 10.10 8.71 -8.07
C GLN A 74 10.48 8.58 -9.55
N ARG A 75 10.27 9.63 -10.34
CA ARG A 75 10.64 9.65 -11.77
C ARG A 75 12.15 9.44 -11.96
N ARG A 76 12.98 10.06 -11.11
CA ARG A 76 14.44 9.88 -11.12
C ARG A 76 14.85 8.45 -10.81
N LYS A 77 14.25 7.82 -9.78
CA LYS A 77 14.51 6.42 -9.41
C LYS A 77 14.11 5.44 -10.52
N HIS A 78 12.95 5.65 -11.14
CA HIS A 78 12.49 4.83 -12.27
C HIS A 78 13.48 4.91 -13.44
N LYS A 79 13.86 6.13 -13.85
CA LYS A 79 14.85 6.35 -14.93
C LYS A 79 16.20 5.69 -14.65
N GLN A 80 16.60 5.59 -13.38
CA GLN A 80 17.85 4.95 -12.98
C GLN A 80 17.75 3.42 -12.82
N GLY A 81 16.57 2.81 -13.05
CA GLY A 81 16.35 1.38 -12.81
C GLY A 81 16.44 0.99 -11.34
N ARG A 82 16.21 1.95 -10.42
CA ARG A 82 16.35 1.79 -8.96
C ARG A 82 15.01 1.76 -8.23
N MET A 83 13.90 1.82 -8.96
CA MET A 83 12.56 1.77 -8.38
C MET A 83 12.20 0.32 -8.03
N PRO A 84 11.82 0.03 -6.77
CA PRO A 84 11.25 -1.25 -6.40
C PRO A 84 9.96 -1.53 -7.19
N GLN A 85 9.77 -2.79 -7.60
CA GLN A 85 8.63 -3.21 -8.41
C GLN A 85 7.28 -2.85 -7.76
N LEU A 86 7.13 -3.07 -6.46
CA LEU A 86 5.90 -2.72 -5.74
C LEU A 86 5.58 -1.22 -5.77
N GLN A 87 6.60 -0.34 -5.66
CA GLN A 87 6.41 1.10 -5.75
C GLN A 87 5.96 1.52 -7.16
N LYS A 88 6.50 0.84 -8.18
CA LYS A 88 6.12 1.04 -9.57
C LYS A 88 4.65 0.68 -9.80
N GLU A 89 4.23 -0.51 -9.33
CA GLU A 89 2.85 -0.99 -9.46
C GLU A 89 1.84 -0.04 -8.80
N TYR A 90 2.11 0.43 -7.58
CA TYR A 90 1.21 1.38 -6.90
C TYR A 90 1.05 2.66 -7.71
N LEU A 91 2.15 3.24 -8.19
CA LEU A 91 2.13 4.46 -9.01
C LEU A 91 1.36 4.26 -10.32
N GLU A 92 1.57 3.14 -11.02
CA GLU A 92 0.87 2.83 -12.27
C GLU A 92 -0.65 2.67 -12.08
N ILE A 93 -1.07 2.05 -10.97
CA ILE A 93 -2.50 1.80 -10.67
C ILE A 93 -3.30 3.10 -10.54
N ILE A 94 -2.69 4.16 -10.00
CA ILE A 94 -3.31 5.50 -9.91
C ILE A 94 -2.99 6.38 -11.12
N GLY A 95 -2.51 5.80 -12.23
CA GLY A 95 -2.24 6.53 -13.46
C GLY A 95 -1.08 7.52 -13.38
N PHE A 96 -0.13 7.32 -12.46
CA PHE A 96 1.04 8.19 -12.36
C PHE A 96 2.01 7.97 -13.53
N ALA A 97 2.27 9.04 -14.28
CA ALA A 97 3.24 9.02 -15.36
C ALA A 97 4.69 8.96 -14.83
N LEU A 98 5.25 7.75 -14.82
CA LEU A 98 6.66 7.48 -14.46
C LEU A 98 7.64 8.00 -15.50
N THR A 99 7.19 8.05 -16.75
CA THR A 99 7.96 8.44 -17.92
C THR A 99 7.13 9.42 -18.73
N THR A 100 7.77 10.53 -19.08
CA THR A 100 7.15 11.58 -19.90
C THR A 100 8.06 11.83 -21.09
N LYS A 101 7.47 11.87 -22.27
CA LYS A 101 8.15 12.22 -23.51
C LYS A 101 7.82 13.67 -23.85
N ARG A 102 8.83 14.41 -24.29
CA ARG A 102 8.63 15.76 -24.80
C ARG A 102 8.11 15.65 -26.24
N VAL A 103 6.92 16.16 -26.49
CA VAL A 103 6.33 16.30 -27.83
C VAL A 103 6.20 17.79 -28.10
N GLY A 104 7.11 18.34 -28.92
CA GLY A 104 7.21 19.79 -29.12
C GLY A 104 7.57 20.53 -27.83
N ASN A 105 6.68 21.40 -27.35
CA ASN A 105 6.83 22.14 -26.10
C ASN A 105 6.06 21.53 -24.92
N GLU A 106 5.40 20.39 -25.12
CA GLU A 106 4.57 19.73 -24.13
C GLU A 106 5.24 18.45 -23.61
N TRP A 107 5.03 18.15 -22.33
CA TRP A 107 5.46 16.90 -21.71
C TRP A 107 4.26 15.97 -21.60
N LEU A 108 4.23 14.94 -22.44
CA LEU A 108 3.15 13.96 -22.45
C LEU A 108 3.61 12.66 -21.77
N PRO A 109 2.74 11.95 -21.05
CA PRO A 109 3.05 10.61 -20.59
C PRO A 109 3.39 9.68 -21.77
N ASP A 110 4.35 8.76 -21.57
CA ASP A 110 4.71 7.80 -22.62
C ASP A 110 3.76 6.60 -22.69
N GLU A 111 3.22 6.15 -21.54
CA GLU A 111 2.28 5.03 -21.38
C GLU A 111 1.05 5.41 -20.52
N TYR A 112 -0.01 4.61 -20.64
CA TYR A 112 -1.38 4.85 -20.16
C TYR A 112 -1.43 5.41 -18.73
N SER A 113 -2.02 6.59 -18.57
CA SER A 113 -2.02 7.37 -17.32
C SER A 113 -3.40 7.50 -16.65
N LYS A 114 -4.38 6.70 -17.06
CA LYS A 114 -5.68 6.73 -16.36
C LYS A 114 -5.64 5.76 -15.19
N PRO A 115 -6.09 6.17 -14.00
CA PRO A 115 -6.27 5.24 -12.90
C PRO A 115 -7.19 4.09 -13.31
N ASP A 116 -6.89 2.86 -12.86
CA ASP A 116 -7.75 1.69 -13.08
C ASP A 116 -8.56 1.39 -11.81
N PRO A 117 -9.87 1.66 -11.78
CA PRO A 117 -10.70 1.44 -10.60
C PRO A 117 -10.66 0.01 -10.08
N LYS A 118 -10.52 -0.99 -10.98
CA LYS A 118 -10.45 -2.41 -10.58
C LYS A 118 -9.14 -2.71 -9.85
N SER A 119 -8.03 -2.20 -10.37
CA SER A 119 -6.74 -2.35 -9.69
C SER A 119 -6.68 -1.58 -8.38
N ILE A 120 -7.32 -0.41 -8.29
CA ILE A 120 -7.45 0.35 -7.04
C ILE A 120 -8.25 -0.45 -6.00
N ALA A 121 -9.40 -1.01 -6.38
CA ALA A 121 -10.20 -1.85 -5.49
C ALA A 121 -9.39 -3.06 -4.95
N ARG A 122 -8.54 -3.65 -5.79
CA ARG A 122 -7.62 -4.72 -5.36
C ARG A 122 -6.61 -4.25 -4.31
N ILE A 123 -6.03 -3.04 -4.46
CA ILE A 123 -5.16 -2.47 -3.42
C ILE A 123 -5.94 -2.29 -2.12
N ILE A 124 -7.17 -1.79 -2.19
CA ILE A 124 -8.02 -1.61 -1.01
C ILE A 124 -8.21 -2.95 -0.30
N ASP A 125 -8.53 -4.03 -1.01
CA ASP A 125 -8.71 -5.36 -0.44
C ASP A 125 -7.41 -5.93 0.16
N ASP A 126 -6.28 -5.75 -0.54
CA ASP A 126 -4.97 -6.25 -0.10
C ASP A 126 -4.43 -5.48 1.12
N GLU A 127 -4.66 -4.17 1.17
CA GLU A 127 -4.21 -3.30 2.26
C GLU A 127 -5.21 -3.18 3.39
N LYS A 128 -6.46 -3.63 3.19
CA LYS A 128 -7.53 -3.61 4.20
C LYS A 128 -6.98 -4.23 5.48
N PRO A 129 -6.70 -3.43 6.50
CA PRO A 129 -6.03 -3.95 7.66
C PRO A 129 -6.94 -4.97 8.34
N ARG A 130 -6.35 -6.07 8.80
CA ARG A 130 -7.03 -6.96 9.76
C ARG A 130 -7.11 -6.20 11.09
N HIS A 131 -8.10 -5.31 11.17
CA HIS A 131 -8.21 -4.26 12.18
C HIS A 131 -8.59 -4.76 13.58
N HIS A 132 -8.89 -6.04 13.74
CA HIS A 132 -9.52 -6.55 14.95
C HIS A 132 -8.53 -7.00 16.05
N ASP A 133 -7.22 -7.00 15.77
CA ASP A 133 -6.26 -7.73 16.62
C ASP A 133 -5.05 -6.94 17.15
N LEU A 134 -4.91 -5.62 16.93
CA LEU A 134 -3.72 -4.92 17.42
C LEU A 134 -3.88 -4.49 18.89
N PRO A 135 -3.18 -5.11 19.87
CA PRO A 135 -3.34 -4.76 21.27
C PRO A 135 -2.78 -3.36 21.55
N SER A 136 -3.34 -2.67 22.55
CA SER A 136 -2.86 -1.36 23.01
C SER A 136 -1.36 -1.36 23.37
N SER A 137 -0.83 -2.51 23.81
CA SER A 137 0.59 -2.72 24.13
C SER A 137 1.51 -2.85 22.92
N ALA A 138 0.98 -2.86 21.68
CA ALA A 138 1.79 -3.05 20.48
C ALA A 138 2.87 -1.95 20.32
N PRO A 139 4.03 -2.29 19.71
CA PRO A 139 5.08 -1.34 19.42
C PRO A 139 4.59 -0.19 18.52
N GLU A 140 5.11 1.03 18.74
CA GLU A 140 4.66 2.21 18.00
C GLU A 140 4.91 2.09 16.49
N GLY A 141 5.99 1.42 16.08
CA GLY A 141 6.24 1.15 14.66
C GLY A 141 5.14 0.32 13.98
N MET A 142 4.52 -0.63 14.70
CA MET A 142 3.39 -1.40 14.17
C MET A 142 2.12 -0.55 14.12
N LYS A 143 1.87 0.24 15.15
CA LYS A 143 0.74 1.20 15.17
C LYS A 143 0.83 2.20 14.03
N MET A 144 2.02 2.74 13.76
CA MET A 144 2.24 3.67 12.65
C MET A 144 1.95 3.04 11.29
N ARG A 145 2.32 1.77 11.08
CA ARG A 145 1.99 1.05 9.84
C ARG A 145 0.49 0.85 9.68
N VAL A 146 -0.20 0.39 10.73
CA VAL A 146 -1.66 0.20 10.69
C VAL A 146 -2.39 1.52 10.43
N ARG A 147 -1.92 2.64 11.01
CA ARG A 147 -2.47 3.97 10.70
C ARG A 147 -2.26 4.32 9.23
N ALA A 148 -1.04 4.16 8.70
CA ALA A 148 -0.75 4.44 7.29
C ALA A 148 -1.56 3.58 6.32
N ASP A 149 -1.78 2.29 6.64
CA ASP A 149 -2.59 1.37 5.83
C ASP A 149 -4.05 1.83 5.80
N ARG A 150 -4.59 2.20 6.97
CA ARG A 150 -5.95 2.74 7.07
C ARG A 150 -6.10 4.02 6.27
N ASP A 151 -5.20 4.98 6.48
CA ASP A 151 -5.28 6.29 5.83
C ASP A 151 -5.17 6.15 4.29
N LEU A 152 -4.37 5.19 3.81
CA LEU A 152 -4.31 4.84 2.38
C LEU A 152 -5.63 4.26 1.86
N VAL A 153 -6.19 3.28 2.57
CA VAL A 153 -7.46 2.64 2.19
C VAL A 153 -8.60 3.65 2.13
N GLU A 154 -8.68 4.54 3.12
CA GLU A 154 -9.67 5.62 3.16
C GLU A 154 -9.53 6.56 1.95
N ALA A 155 -8.31 6.99 1.61
CA ALA A 155 -8.07 7.84 0.45
C ALA A 155 -8.44 7.16 -0.89
N LEU A 156 -8.05 5.89 -1.07
CA LEU A 156 -8.38 5.15 -2.29
C LEU A 156 -9.88 4.89 -2.43
N GLN A 157 -10.57 4.62 -1.31
CA GLN A 157 -12.02 4.47 -1.31
C GLN A 157 -12.71 5.79 -1.68
N GLU A 158 -12.26 6.92 -1.14
CA GLU A 158 -12.78 8.24 -1.51
C GLU A 158 -12.62 8.51 -3.01
N TYR A 159 -11.48 8.11 -3.59
CA TYR A 159 -11.27 8.22 -5.04
C TYR A 159 -12.30 7.40 -5.83
N LEU A 160 -12.56 6.14 -5.45
CA LEU A 160 -13.55 5.30 -6.12
C LEU A 160 -14.96 5.88 -6.00
N ASP A 161 -15.34 6.35 -4.81
CA ASP A 161 -16.66 6.93 -4.57
C ASP A 161 -16.88 8.18 -5.46
N LYS A 162 -15.86 9.01 -5.64
CA LYS A 162 -15.90 10.18 -6.54
C LYS A 162 -15.95 9.79 -8.01
N PHE A 163 -15.26 8.72 -8.40
CA PHE A 163 -15.28 8.18 -9.76
C PHE A 163 -16.67 7.67 -10.16
N GLU A 164 -17.40 7.04 -9.23
CA GLU A 164 -18.77 6.55 -9.48
C GLU A 164 -19.79 7.70 -9.64
N ILE A 165 -19.60 8.81 -8.92
CA ILE A 165 -20.51 9.97 -8.98
C ILE A 165 -20.28 10.79 -10.25
N ASN A 166 -19.03 10.91 -10.72
CA ASN A 166 -18.68 11.66 -11.93
C ASN A 166 -17.71 10.83 -12.80
N PRO A 167 -18.23 9.90 -13.63
CA PRO A 167 -17.38 9.18 -14.56
C PRO A 167 -16.88 10.15 -15.64
N CYS A 168 -15.59 10.47 -15.62
CA CYS A 168 -14.89 11.28 -16.62
C CYS A 168 -14.90 10.65 -18.02
#